data_AF-A0A6G9YD13-F1
#
_entry.id   AF-A0A6G9YD13-F1
#
_cell.length_a   1.000
_cell.length_b   1.000
_cell.length_c   1.000
_cell.angle_alpha   90.00
_cell.angle_beta   90.00
_cell.angle_gamma   90.00
#
_symmetry.space_group_name_H-M   'P 1'
#
loop_
_entity.id
_entity.type
_entity.pdbx_description
1 polymer ?
#
loop_
_entity_poly.entity_id
_entity_poly.type
_entity_poly.pdbx_seq_one_letter_code
_entity_poly.pdbx_strand_id
1 'polypeptide(L)'
;MPDVHASMPDPRDPLPVRRLPAEQPSNRHRRALDLAEEAERHRSLLRSAAADYRWRVAQRVSELAPEDQRYYLDEAERLIEQLMIDPVRHSTLDLDAYRAIRDGVPVTYDSAQRMYVLRRPGRDPLPIRPGLAEHRLGVIARLAGLGLRLDQIQVVALTTAQMVAPHEAAVPPRGAPEVLRGTTGFPSRRGAPVTPRPSGLPNSGV
;
A
#
# COMPACT_ATOMS: atom_id res chain seq x y z
N MET A 1 58.26 -43.78 -39.50
CA MET A 1 58.07 -42.35 -39.24
C MET A 1 57.01 -41.85 -40.20
N PRO A 2 55.83 -41.47 -39.68
CA PRO A 2 55.51 -40.05 -39.70
C PRO A 2 55.05 -39.51 -38.33
N ASP A 3 55.39 -38.26 -38.09
CA ASP A 3 55.12 -37.46 -36.89
C ASP A 3 53.64 -37.09 -36.77
N VAL A 4 53.08 -37.35 -35.59
CA VAL A 4 51.75 -36.88 -35.18
C VAL A 4 51.95 -35.62 -34.35
N HIS A 5 51.83 -34.45 -34.99
CA HIS A 5 51.76 -33.20 -34.25
C HIS A 5 50.39 -33.08 -33.58
N ALA A 6 50.37 -33.18 -32.25
CA ALA A 6 49.24 -32.80 -31.43
C ALA A 6 49.04 -31.28 -31.53
N SER A 7 47.98 -30.85 -32.21
CA SER A 7 47.53 -29.46 -32.16
C SER A 7 47.00 -29.13 -30.77
N MET A 8 47.78 -28.34 -30.02
CA MET A 8 47.32 -27.66 -28.82
C MET A 8 46.17 -26.70 -29.15
N PRO A 9 45.11 -26.61 -28.32
CA PRO A 9 44.07 -25.61 -28.51
C PRO A 9 44.64 -24.20 -28.29
N ASP A 10 44.28 -23.27 -29.15
CA ASP A 10 44.69 -21.86 -29.08
C ASP A 10 44.09 -21.19 -27.83
N PRO A 11 44.89 -20.61 -26.91
CA PRO A 11 44.39 -19.89 -25.74
C PRO A 11 43.66 -18.58 -26.08
N ARG A 12 43.58 -18.21 -27.37
CA ARG A 12 42.85 -17.03 -27.86
C ARG A 12 41.47 -17.32 -28.39
N ASP A 13 41.02 -18.58 -28.39
CA ASP A 13 39.61 -18.86 -28.68
C ASP A 13 38.75 -18.36 -27.51
N PRO A 14 37.91 -17.33 -27.72
CA PRO A 14 36.97 -16.94 -26.68
C PRO A 14 36.03 -18.11 -26.46
N LEU A 15 36.05 -18.66 -25.24
CA LEU A 15 35.09 -19.66 -24.79
C LEU A 15 33.69 -19.24 -25.28
N PRO A 16 32.88 -20.17 -25.84
CA PRO A 16 31.51 -19.85 -26.19
C PRO A 16 30.82 -19.41 -24.91
N VAL A 17 30.67 -18.08 -24.76
CA VAL A 17 29.87 -17.47 -23.72
C VAL A 17 28.53 -18.16 -23.84
N ARG A 18 28.19 -18.96 -22.83
CA ARG A 18 26.92 -19.66 -22.69
C ARG A 18 25.85 -18.57 -22.74
N ARG A 19 25.40 -18.24 -23.95
CA ARG A 19 24.36 -17.24 -24.19
C ARG A 19 23.16 -17.77 -23.43
N LEU A 20 22.85 -17.13 -22.30
CA LEU A 20 21.53 -17.22 -21.70
C LEU A 20 20.53 -17.11 -22.85
N PRO A 21 19.53 -17.99 -22.95
CA PRO A 21 18.63 -17.97 -24.09
C PRO A 21 18.02 -16.56 -24.15
N ALA A 22 18.39 -15.82 -25.20
CA ALA A 22 17.79 -14.54 -25.48
C ALA A 22 16.29 -14.80 -25.56
N GLU A 23 15.51 -14.21 -24.66
CA GLU A 23 14.06 -14.29 -24.73
C GLU A 23 13.63 -13.98 -26.15
N GLN A 24 12.98 -14.94 -26.79
CA GLN A 24 12.61 -14.83 -28.19
C GLN A 24 11.78 -13.55 -28.38
N PRO A 25 12.03 -12.73 -29.42
CA PRO A 25 11.36 -11.45 -29.62
C PRO A 25 9.83 -11.57 -29.65
N SER A 26 9.31 -12.73 -30.05
CA SER A 26 7.88 -13.10 -29.98
C SER A 26 7.31 -13.08 -28.55
N ASN A 27 8.06 -13.55 -27.54
CA ASN A 27 7.63 -13.55 -26.15
C ASN A 27 7.60 -12.15 -25.54
N ARG A 28 8.55 -11.28 -25.91
CA ARG A 28 8.57 -9.89 -25.43
C ARG A 28 7.37 -9.09 -25.94
N HIS A 29 7.04 -9.26 -27.23
CA HIS A 29 5.88 -8.59 -27.81
C HIS A 29 4.58 -9.07 -27.14
N ARG A 30 4.43 -10.39 -26.94
CA ARG A 30 3.27 -10.95 -26.23
C ARG A 30 3.16 -10.40 -24.80
N ARG A 31 4.26 -10.37 -24.04
CA ARG A 31 4.28 -9.80 -22.69
C ARG A 31 3.87 -8.32 -22.67
N ALA A 32 4.33 -7.54 -23.66
CA ALA A 32 3.95 -6.13 -23.77
C ALA A 32 2.46 -5.96 -24.06
N LEU A 33 1.87 -6.82 -24.91
CA LEU A 33 0.43 -6.83 -25.17
C LEU A 33 -0.36 -7.22 -23.91
N ASP A 34 0.04 -8.28 -23.22
CA ASP A 34 -0.61 -8.73 -21.98
C ASP A 34 -0.57 -7.63 -20.90
N LEU A 35 0.55 -6.92 -20.78
CA LEU A 35 0.70 -5.79 -19.87
C LEU A 35 -0.17 -4.60 -20.27
N ALA A 36 -0.25 -4.28 -21.56
CA ALA A 36 -1.07 -3.18 -22.06
C ALA A 36 -2.57 -3.45 -21.82
N GLU A 37 -3.02 -4.68 -22.07
CA GLU A 37 -4.39 -5.12 -21.79
C GLU A 37 -4.70 -5.04 -20.29
N GLU A 38 -3.77 -5.49 -19.45
CA GLU A 38 -3.93 -5.43 -18.00
C GLU A 38 -3.92 -3.98 -17.47
N ALA A 39 -3.10 -3.10 -18.07
CA ALA A 39 -3.09 -1.69 -17.74
C ALA A 39 -4.44 -1.04 -18.05
N GLU A 40 -5.10 -1.41 -19.15
CA GLU A 40 -6.43 -0.88 -19.47
C GLU A 40 -7.51 -1.39 -18.51
N ARG A 41 -7.47 -2.69 -18.16
CA ARG A 41 -8.35 -3.23 -17.12
C ARG A 41 -8.17 -2.51 -15.79
N HIS A 42 -6.93 -2.27 -15.39
CA HIS A 42 -6.60 -1.52 -14.19
C HIS A 42 -7.18 -0.10 -14.22
N ARG A 43 -6.99 0.64 -15.32
CA ARG A 43 -7.58 1.98 -15.50
C ARG A 43 -9.11 1.95 -15.37
N SER A 44 -9.75 0.93 -15.94
CA SER A 44 -11.20 0.79 -15.84
C SER A 44 -11.68 0.62 -14.40
N LEU A 45 -10.94 -0.13 -13.57
CA LEU A 45 -11.27 -0.30 -12.15
C LEU A 45 -11.15 1.02 -11.36
N LEU A 46 -10.11 1.82 -11.65
CA LEU A 46 -9.89 3.08 -10.95
C LEU A 46 -10.71 4.25 -11.49
N ARG A 47 -11.36 4.11 -12.66
CA ARG A 47 -12.02 5.21 -13.37
C ARG A 47 -12.97 6.01 -12.48
N SER A 48 -13.85 5.33 -11.75
CA SER A 48 -14.83 5.99 -10.87
C SER A 48 -14.15 6.68 -9.69
N ALA A 49 -13.24 5.99 -8.99
CA ALA A 49 -12.51 6.55 -7.85
C ALA A 49 -11.63 7.76 -8.24
N ALA A 50 -11.01 7.71 -9.43
CA ALA A 50 -10.22 8.82 -9.96
C ALA A 50 -11.09 10.03 -10.34
N ALA A 51 -12.24 9.80 -10.98
CA ALA A 51 -13.18 10.87 -11.33
C ALA A 51 -13.76 11.56 -10.08
N ASP A 52 -14.16 10.79 -9.07
CA ASP A 52 -14.62 11.31 -7.78
C ASP A 52 -13.52 12.11 -7.07
N TYR A 53 -12.28 11.61 -7.07
CA TYR A 53 -11.15 12.33 -6.50
C TYR A 53 -10.90 13.68 -7.19
N ARG A 54 -10.85 13.70 -8.53
CA ARG A 54 -10.71 14.94 -9.33
C ARG A 54 -11.79 15.95 -8.98
N TRP A 55 -13.05 15.52 -8.97
CA TRP A 55 -14.18 16.38 -8.65
C TRP A 55 -14.02 17.01 -7.27
N ARG A 56 -13.67 16.23 -6.24
CA ARG A 56 -13.48 16.76 -4.89
C ARG A 56 -12.31 17.71 -4.76
N VAL A 57 -11.19 17.43 -5.44
CA VAL A 57 -10.04 18.35 -5.43
C VAL A 57 -10.46 19.68 -6.07
N ALA A 58 -11.12 19.65 -7.23
CA ALA A 58 -11.63 20.84 -7.90
C ALA A 58 -12.58 21.65 -7.01
N GLN A 59 -13.49 20.99 -6.29
CA GLN A 59 -14.38 21.66 -5.33
C GLN A 59 -13.59 22.32 -4.20
N ARG A 60 -12.60 21.62 -3.62
CA ARG A 60 -11.80 22.11 -2.49
C ARG A 60 -10.99 23.36 -2.84
N VAL A 61 -10.51 23.46 -4.08
CA VAL A 61 -9.61 24.54 -4.50
C VAL A 61 -10.32 25.67 -5.24
N SER A 62 -11.63 25.56 -5.46
CA SER A 62 -12.42 26.48 -6.29
C SER A 62 -12.29 27.97 -5.93
N GLU A 63 -12.06 28.27 -4.65
CA GLU A 63 -11.94 29.65 -4.12
C GLU A 63 -10.48 30.15 -4.05
N LEU A 64 -9.49 29.33 -4.43
CA LEU A 64 -8.08 29.73 -4.42
C LEU A 64 -7.72 30.62 -5.60
N ALA A 65 -6.56 31.28 -5.52
CA ALA A 65 -6.01 31.98 -6.68
C ALA A 65 -5.73 31.00 -7.83
N PRO A 66 -5.86 31.41 -9.11
CA PRO A 66 -5.73 30.50 -10.25
C PRO A 66 -4.40 29.71 -10.31
N GLU A 67 -3.31 30.29 -9.82
CA GLU A 67 -2.00 29.62 -9.77
C GLU A 67 -1.98 28.48 -8.75
N ASP A 68 -2.54 28.71 -7.56
CA ASP A 68 -2.68 27.69 -6.52
C ASP A 68 -3.63 26.58 -6.96
N GLN A 69 -4.75 26.93 -7.62
CA GLN A 69 -5.67 25.94 -8.18
C GLN A 69 -4.95 24.97 -9.13
N ARG A 70 -4.17 25.50 -10.07
CA ARG A 70 -3.41 24.70 -11.02
C ARG A 70 -2.44 23.77 -10.31
N TYR A 71 -1.71 24.27 -9.32
CA TYR A 71 -0.77 23.46 -8.54
C TYR A 71 -1.44 22.23 -7.92
N TYR A 72 -2.59 22.41 -7.25
CA TYR A 72 -3.30 21.30 -6.60
C TYR A 72 -3.95 20.34 -7.59
N LEU A 73 -4.47 20.84 -8.71
CA LEU A 73 -5.04 19.99 -9.76
C LEU A 73 -3.96 19.14 -10.42
N ASP A 74 -2.80 19.72 -10.72
CA ASP A 74 -1.65 19.00 -11.27
C ASP A 74 -1.12 17.94 -10.29
N GLU A 75 -1.08 18.26 -9.00
CA GLU A 75 -0.69 17.29 -7.97
C GLU A 75 -1.69 16.13 -7.87
N ALA A 76 -2.98 16.41 -7.99
CA ALA A 76 -4.00 15.37 -8.01
C ALA A 76 -3.84 14.43 -9.22
N GLU A 77 -3.54 14.97 -10.41
CA GLU A 77 -3.27 14.13 -11.58
C GLU A 77 -1.99 13.31 -11.42
N ARG A 78 -0.89 13.89 -10.94
CA ARG A 78 0.35 13.16 -10.64
C ARG A 78 0.11 12.00 -9.68
N LEU A 79 -0.71 12.24 -8.66
CA LEU A 79 -1.09 11.23 -7.69
C LEU A 79 -1.90 10.10 -8.33
N ILE A 80 -2.88 10.42 -9.18
CA ILE A 80 -3.66 9.43 -9.92
C ILE A 80 -2.73 8.60 -10.83
N GLU A 81 -1.82 9.24 -11.56
CA GLU A 81 -0.86 8.57 -12.45
C GLU A 81 0.02 7.56 -11.69
N GLN A 82 0.49 7.91 -10.48
CA GLN A 82 1.29 7.01 -9.63
C GLN A 82 0.54 5.76 -9.15
N LEU A 83 -0.79 5.76 -9.25
CA LEU A 83 -1.62 4.61 -8.92
C LEU A 83 -1.93 3.73 -10.14
N MET A 84 -1.58 4.18 -11.35
CA MET A 84 -1.83 3.45 -12.59
C MET A 84 -0.68 2.52 -12.97
N ILE A 85 -1.00 1.48 -13.74
CA ILE A 85 0.01 0.68 -14.45
C ILE A 85 0.54 1.51 -15.63
N ASP A 86 1.77 1.99 -15.51
CA ASP A 86 2.62 2.49 -16.59
C ASP A 86 3.35 1.32 -17.27
N PRO A 87 3.12 1.02 -18.56
CA PRO A 87 3.74 -0.12 -19.26
C PRO A 87 5.27 -0.05 -19.40
N VAL A 88 5.86 1.15 -19.34
CA VAL A 88 7.31 1.34 -19.42
C VAL A 88 7.91 1.09 -18.04
N ARG A 89 7.40 1.77 -17.01
CA ARG A 89 7.89 1.64 -15.63
C ARG A 89 7.64 0.25 -15.04
N HIS A 90 6.55 -0.39 -15.46
CA HIS A 90 6.13 -1.70 -14.98
C HIS A 90 6.33 -2.80 -16.03
N SER A 91 7.28 -2.61 -16.94
CA SER A 91 7.62 -3.62 -17.97
C SER A 91 8.00 -4.99 -17.39
N THR A 92 8.52 -5.01 -16.15
CA THR A 92 8.89 -6.24 -15.43
C THR A 92 7.81 -6.75 -14.47
N LEU A 93 6.63 -6.13 -14.41
CA LEU A 93 5.56 -6.51 -13.50
C LEU A 93 5.19 -7.98 -13.68
N ASP A 94 5.13 -8.73 -12.58
CA ASP A 94 4.56 -10.07 -12.58
C ASP A 94 3.03 -9.98 -12.56
N LEU A 95 2.43 -10.21 -13.74
CA LEU A 95 0.99 -10.12 -13.96
C LEU A 95 0.21 -11.20 -13.21
N ASP A 96 0.79 -12.37 -12.97
CA ASP A 96 0.13 -13.43 -12.20
C ASP A 96 0.02 -13.02 -10.73
N ALA A 97 1.08 -12.45 -10.17
CA ALA A 97 1.09 -11.95 -8.80
C ALA A 97 0.12 -10.78 -8.63
N TYR A 98 0.14 -9.82 -9.57
CA TYR A 98 -0.80 -8.70 -9.59
C TYR A 98 -2.25 -9.19 -9.64
N ARG A 99 -2.59 -10.12 -10.56
CA ARG A 99 -3.95 -10.67 -10.70
C ARG A 99 -4.39 -11.41 -9.45
N ALA A 100 -3.51 -12.22 -8.86
CA ALA A 100 -3.81 -12.94 -7.62
C ALA A 100 -4.24 -11.99 -6.49
N ILE A 101 -3.52 -10.89 -6.30
CA ILE A 101 -3.85 -9.89 -5.27
C ILE A 101 -5.11 -9.09 -5.65
N ARG A 102 -5.22 -8.64 -6.91
CA ARG A 102 -6.40 -7.92 -7.43
C ARG A 102 -7.69 -8.70 -7.19
N ASP A 103 -7.66 -9.99 -7.52
CA ASP A 103 -8.82 -10.88 -7.44
C ASP A 103 -9.07 -11.39 -6.01
N GLY A 104 -8.19 -11.05 -5.07
CA GLY A 104 -8.32 -11.45 -3.67
C GLY A 104 -8.14 -12.94 -3.45
N VAL A 105 -7.33 -13.60 -4.29
CA VAL A 105 -7.04 -15.03 -4.17
C VAL A 105 -6.41 -15.30 -2.79
N PRO A 106 -6.85 -16.33 -2.04
CA PRO A 106 -6.27 -16.66 -0.76
C PRO A 106 -4.77 -17.00 -0.88
N VAL A 107 -3.95 -16.33 -0.07
CA VAL A 107 -2.50 -16.54 0.00
C VAL A 107 -2.08 -16.83 1.44
N THR A 108 -1.01 -17.60 1.61
CA THR A 108 -0.43 -17.87 2.93
C THR A 108 0.80 -17.00 3.12
N TYR A 109 0.94 -16.35 4.27
CA TYR A 109 2.16 -15.62 4.58
C TYR A 109 3.24 -16.59 5.09
N ASP A 110 4.39 -16.62 4.43
CA ASP A 110 5.60 -17.27 4.87
C ASP A 110 6.44 -16.27 5.66
N SER A 111 6.49 -16.44 6.97
CA SER A 111 7.17 -15.54 7.89
C SER A 111 8.69 -15.65 7.81
N ALA A 112 9.23 -16.81 7.45
CA ALA A 112 10.66 -17.02 7.27
C ALA A 112 11.17 -16.24 6.06
N GLN A 113 10.38 -16.22 4.98
CA GLN A 113 10.72 -15.51 3.74
C GLN A 113 10.12 -14.09 3.66
N ARG A 114 9.30 -13.70 4.64
CA ARG A 114 8.56 -12.43 4.71
C ARG A 114 7.78 -12.14 3.42
N MET A 115 7.08 -13.14 2.92
CA MET A 115 6.34 -13.04 1.66
C MET A 115 5.03 -13.81 1.67
N TYR A 116 4.09 -13.42 0.82
CA TYR A 116 2.92 -14.22 0.55
C TYR A 116 3.25 -15.29 -0.49
N VAL A 117 2.65 -16.46 -0.33
CA VAL A 117 2.79 -17.59 -1.25
C VAL A 117 1.40 -18.04 -1.68
N LEU A 118 1.14 -17.96 -2.98
CA LEU A 118 -0.03 -18.57 -3.59
C LEU A 118 0.33 -19.99 -4.04
N ARG A 119 -0.28 -20.99 -3.40
CA ARG A 119 -0.14 -22.40 -3.81
C ARG A 119 -1.08 -22.69 -4.97
N ARG A 120 -0.54 -23.22 -6.07
CA ARG A 120 -1.28 -23.51 -7.30
C ARG A 120 -1.22 -25.02 -7.59
N PRO A 121 -2.34 -25.74 -7.66
CA PRO A 121 -2.33 -27.17 -7.99
C PRO A 121 -1.64 -27.42 -9.33
N GLY A 122 -0.66 -28.34 -9.36
CA GLY A 122 0.06 -28.72 -10.58
C GLY A 122 0.97 -27.64 -11.18
N ARG A 123 1.27 -26.55 -10.44
CA ARG A 123 2.21 -25.50 -10.84
C ARG A 123 3.09 -25.11 -9.66
N ASP A 124 4.22 -24.48 -9.96
CA ASP A 124 5.08 -23.95 -8.92
C ASP A 124 4.32 -22.89 -8.08
N PRO A 125 4.55 -22.87 -6.76
CA PRO A 125 4.02 -21.81 -5.90
C PRO A 125 4.43 -20.43 -6.43
N LEU A 126 3.50 -19.48 -6.38
CA LEU A 126 3.76 -18.11 -6.81
C LEU A 126 4.15 -17.26 -5.59
N PRO A 127 5.43 -16.84 -5.48
CA PRO A 127 5.86 -15.90 -4.46
C PRO A 127 5.33 -14.48 -4.75
N ILE A 128 4.79 -13.80 -3.74
CA ILE A 128 4.31 -12.43 -3.84
C ILE A 128 4.90 -11.64 -2.67
N ARG A 129 5.82 -10.72 -2.97
CA ARG A 129 6.46 -9.90 -1.94
C ARG A 129 5.59 -8.69 -1.59
N PRO A 130 5.32 -8.44 -0.29
CA PRO A 130 4.76 -7.17 0.15
C PRO A 130 5.62 -5.99 -0.31
N GLY A 131 4.97 -4.86 -0.61
CA GLY A 131 5.67 -3.62 -1.00
C GLY A 131 6.20 -3.57 -2.43
N LEU A 132 6.23 -4.68 -3.19
CA LEU A 132 6.52 -4.63 -4.62
C LEU A 132 5.33 -4.08 -5.42
N ALA A 133 5.61 -3.67 -6.66
CA ALA A 133 4.63 -3.05 -7.55
C ALA A 133 3.40 -3.94 -7.78
N GLU A 134 3.60 -5.24 -7.93
CA GLU A 134 2.52 -6.24 -8.14
C GLU A 134 1.54 -6.25 -6.98
N HIS A 135 2.08 -6.33 -5.75
CA HIS A 135 1.28 -6.35 -4.55
C HIS A 135 0.57 -5.00 -4.35
N ARG A 136 1.30 -3.89 -4.43
CA ARG A 136 0.75 -2.54 -4.24
C ARG A 136 -0.36 -2.23 -5.25
N LEU A 137 -0.10 -2.43 -6.54
CA LEU A 137 -1.07 -2.15 -7.61
C LEU A 137 -2.24 -3.13 -7.55
N GLY A 138 -2.00 -4.40 -7.19
CA GLY A 138 -3.05 -5.40 -6.98
C GLY A 138 -3.99 -5.00 -5.84
N VAL A 139 -3.47 -4.56 -4.69
CA VAL A 139 -4.28 -4.07 -3.57
C VAL A 139 -5.09 -2.84 -3.99
N ILE A 140 -4.46 -1.87 -4.65
CA ILE A 140 -5.14 -0.67 -5.17
C ILE A 140 -6.32 -1.06 -6.07
N ALA A 141 -6.07 -1.94 -7.04
CA ALA A 141 -7.08 -2.39 -8.00
C ALA A 141 -8.24 -3.12 -7.31
N ARG A 142 -7.93 -3.98 -6.32
CA ARG A 142 -8.94 -4.68 -5.53
C ARG A 142 -9.82 -3.70 -4.76
N LEU A 143 -9.22 -2.76 -4.04
CA LEU A 143 -9.98 -1.79 -3.24
C LEU A 143 -10.82 -0.86 -4.12
N ALA A 144 -10.30 -0.45 -5.28
CA ALA A 144 -11.07 0.30 -6.28
C ALA A 144 -12.25 -0.54 -6.79
N GLY A 145 -12.04 -1.82 -7.09
CA GLY A 145 -13.11 -2.75 -7.49
C GLY A 145 -14.18 -2.97 -6.40
N LEU A 146 -13.81 -2.82 -5.12
CA LEU A 146 -14.74 -2.83 -3.99
C LEU A 146 -15.45 -1.47 -3.76
N GLY A 147 -15.18 -0.47 -4.59
CA GLY A 147 -15.81 0.85 -4.52
C GLY A 147 -15.20 1.79 -3.48
N LEU A 148 -14.00 1.51 -2.99
CA LEU A 148 -13.33 2.44 -2.07
C LEU A 148 -12.89 3.70 -2.80
N ARG A 149 -12.86 4.80 -2.07
CA ARG A 149 -12.40 6.09 -2.58
C ARG A 149 -10.88 6.13 -2.68
N LEU A 150 -10.35 6.90 -3.61
CA LEU A 150 -8.91 7.01 -3.87
C LEU A 150 -8.10 7.39 -2.61
N ASP A 151 -8.62 8.30 -1.78
CA ASP A 151 -8.02 8.72 -0.51
C ASP A 151 -7.93 7.59 0.52
N GLN A 152 -8.92 6.71 0.57
CA GLN A 152 -8.91 5.53 1.44
C GLN A 152 -7.94 4.47 0.91
N ILE A 153 -7.93 4.28 -0.40
CA ILE A 153 -7.05 3.33 -1.09
C ILE A 153 -5.58 3.66 -0.80
N GLN A 154 -5.19 4.93 -0.82
CA GLN A 154 -3.81 5.33 -0.53
C GLN A 154 -3.34 4.94 0.87
N VAL A 155 -4.17 5.20 1.88
CA VAL A 155 -3.84 4.87 3.28
C VAL A 155 -3.68 3.36 3.44
N VAL A 156 -4.57 2.57 2.84
CA VAL A 156 -4.50 1.09 2.92
C VAL A 156 -3.32 0.54 2.10
N ALA A 157 -3.03 1.10 0.94
CA ALA A 157 -1.91 0.66 0.11
C ALA A 157 -0.55 0.97 0.77
N LEU A 158 -0.41 2.13 1.41
CA LEU A 158 0.79 2.51 2.18
C LEU A 158 0.99 1.60 3.39
N THR A 159 -0.08 1.33 4.14
CA THR A 159 0.00 0.49 5.34
C THR A 159 0.25 -0.98 4.97
N THR A 160 -0.38 -1.52 3.93
CA THR A 160 -0.13 -2.91 3.48
C THR A 160 1.23 -3.12 2.82
N ALA A 161 1.87 -2.06 2.30
CA ALA A 161 3.27 -2.11 1.88
C ALA A 161 4.25 -2.14 3.07
N GLN A 162 3.83 -1.65 4.24
CA GLN A 162 4.63 -1.57 5.47
C GLN A 162 4.33 -2.71 6.47
N MET A 163 3.21 -3.42 6.30
CA MET A 163 2.77 -4.44 7.25
C MET A 163 3.39 -5.81 6.97
N VAL A 164 4.29 -6.20 7.87
CA VAL A 164 4.31 -7.53 8.46
C VAL A 164 2.86 -7.95 8.77
N ALA A 165 2.47 -9.14 8.33
CA ALA A 165 1.16 -9.75 8.54
C ALA A 165 0.43 -9.25 9.82
N PRO A 166 -0.84 -8.78 9.74
CA PRO A 166 -1.59 -8.28 10.92
C PRO A 166 -1.71 -9.29 12.06
N HIS A 167 -1.55 -10.58 11.78
CA HIS A 167 -1.57 -11.68 12.73
C HIS A 167 -0.24 -11.88 13.48
N GLU A 168 0.84 -11.21 13.07
CA GLU A 168 2.16 -11.27 13.73
C GLU A 168 2.44 -10.03 14.61
N ALA A 169 1.70 -8.92 14.43
CA ALA A 169 1.82 -7.73 15.28
C ALA A 169 0.93 -7.77 16.54
N ALA A 170 -0.02 -8.71 16.62
CA ALA A 170 -0.83 -8.91 17.81
C ALA A 170 -0.12 -9.86 18.77
N VAL A 171 0.81 -9.35 19.57
CA VAL A 171 1.08 -9.98 20.87
C VAL A 171 -0.22 -9.83 21.68
N PRO A 172 -0.92 -10.92 22.05
CA PRO A 172 -2.06 -10.79 22.96
C PRO A 172 -1.56 -10.12 24.24
N PRO A 173 -2.22 -9.06 24.73
CA PRO A 173 -1.80 -8.40 25.96
C PRO A 173 -1.74 -9.46 27.07
N ARG A 174 -0.58 -9.59 27.72
CA ARG A 174 -0.33 -10.61 28.77
C ARG A 174 -1.19 -10.42 30.03
N GLY A 175 -2.04 -9.40 30.06
CA GLY A 175 -3.00 -9.13 31.11
C GLY A 175 -4.09 -8.20 30.62
N ALA A 176 -5.26 -8.26 31.26
CA ALA A 176 -6.33 -7.31 31.02
C ALA A 176 -5.79 -5.87 31.24
N PRO A 177 -6.12 -4.91 30.37
CA PRO A 177 -5.71 -3.52 30.57
C PRO A 177 -6.33 -3.03 31.89
N GLU A 178 -5.47 -2.61 32.82
CA GLU A 178 -5.90 -2.02 34.08
C GLU A 178 -6.46 -0.63 33.79
N VAL A 179 -7.78 -0.52 33.81
CA VAL A 179 -8.48 0.74 33.62
C VAL A 179 -8.44 1.50 34.94
N LEU A 180 -7.51 2.44 35.07
CA LEU A 180 -7.56 3.46 36.10
C LEU A 180 -8.77 4.37 35.82
N ARG A 181 -9.91 4.10 36.48
CA ARG A 181 -11.04 5.02 36.54
C ARG A 181 -10.56 6.32 37.21
N GLY A 182 -10.27 7.33 36.39
CA GLY A 182 -10.15 8.70 36.87
C GLY A 182 -11.44 9.07 37.61
N THR A 183 -11.33 9.37 38.89
CA THR A 183 -12.41 9.91 39.69
C THR A 183 -12.72 11.31 39.16
N THR A 184 -13.80 11.45 38.40
CA THR A 184 -14.39 12.75 38.08
C THR A 184 -15.04 13.31 39.34
N GLY A 185 -14.22 13.78 40.28
CA GLY A 185 -14.63 14.51 41.47
C GLY A 185 -14.66 16.01 41.20
N PHE A 186 -15.49 16.46 40.27
CA PHE A 186 -15.90 17.87 40.25
C PHE A 186 -17.30 17.96 40.89
N PRO A 187 -17.44 18.64 42.05
CA PRO A 187 -18.73 18.76 42.70
C PRO A 187 -19.64 19.69 41.89
N SER A 188 -20.73 19.11 41.39
CA SER A 188 -21.83 19.82 40.77
C SER A 188 -22.60 20.63 41.82
N ARG A 189 -22.91 21.87 41.47
CA ARG A 189 -23.58 22.92 42.26
C ARG A 189 -25.05 22.56 42.55
N ARG A 190 -25.52 22.63 43.80
CA ARG A 190 -26.87 23.12 44.19
C ARG A 190 -27.09 23.10 45.71
N GLY A 191 -27.68 24.20 46.22
CA GLY A 191 -28.41 24.20 47.49
C GLY A 191 -27.98 25.28 48.49
N ALA A 192 -28.50 26.50 48.34
CA ALA A 192 -28.56 27.44 49.46
C ALA A 192 -29.53 26.92 50.53
N PRO A 193 -29.29 27.23 51.82
CA PRO A 193 -30.33 27.96 52.54
C PRO A 193 -29.78 29.06 53.48
N VAL A 194 -30.47 30.20 53.43
CA VAL A 194 -30.97 31.06 54.53
C VAL A 194 -30.09 31.30 55.77
N THR A 195 -29.79 32.58 55.99
CA THR A 195 -29.16 33.28 57.14
C THR A 195 -29.83 33.03 58.50
N PRO A 196 -29.12 33.26 59.64
CA PRO A 196 -29.30 34.56 60.33
C PRO A 196 -28.03 35.16 60.97
N ARG A 197 -28.05 36.49 61.14
CA ARG A 197 -27.10 37.30 61.93
C ARG A 197 -27.00 36.82 63.38
N PRO A 198 -25.84 37.04 64.01
CA PRO A 198 -25.83 37.50 65.39
C PRO A 198 -25.04 38.80 65.56
N SER A 199 -25.77 39.83 66.01
CA SER A 199 -25.25 40.99 66.74
C SER A 199 -24.83 40.55 68.14
N GLY A 200 -23.65 41.00 68.59
CA GLY A 200 -23.22 40.80 69.98
C GLY A 200 -21.78 41.25 70.23
N LEU A 201 -21.61 42.51 70.62
CA LEU A 201 -20.44 42.98 71.38
C LEU A 201 -20.36 42.21 72.71
N PRO A 202 -19.17 42.15 73.32
CA PRO A 202 -19.08 42.77 74.63
C PRO A 202 -17.84 43.64 74.88
N ASN A 203 -18.06 44.51 75.85
CA ASN A 203 -17.26 45.57 76.43
C ASN A 203 -15.95 45.13 77.12
N SER A 204 -14.99 46.06 77.11
CA SER A 204 -14.17 46.56 78.23
C SER A 204 -13.12 45.71 78.96
N GLY A 205 -11.95 46.35 79.13
CA GLY A 205 -10.98 46.19 80.24
C GLY A 205 -9.80 45.30 79.89
N VAL A 206 -8.53 45.67 80.05
CA VAL A 206 -7.83 46.75 80.77
C VAL A 206 -6.57 47.07 79.97
#